data_AF-A0A9W4JNB7-F1
#
_entry.id   AF-A0A9W4JNB7-F1
#
_cell.length_a   1.000
_cell.length_b   1.000
_cell.length_c   1.000
_cell.angle_alpha   90.00
_cell.angle_beta   90.00
_cell.angle_gamma   90.00
#
_symmetry.space_group_name_H-M   'P 1'
#
loop_
_entity.id
_entity.type
_entity.pdbx_description
1 polymer ?
#
loop_
_entity_poly.entity_id
_entity_poly.type
_entity_poly.pdbx_seq_one_letter_code
_entity_poly.pdbx_strand_id
1 'polypeptide(L)'
;MSNKRQVFLALHHRGNLSIGENRQRLGHAAYHWGILVSPKISKGPDCYVFDVSDGPLLDSVNRVNRNPEGNWRFRGNANIDPKEYGNLLGKVMIGKVPNEVTYAEIHGFLEAIPLPQKGVLPEQNCVTWTKAAICRLQENGLVEQFDLNRFMDESLAFADQRLQNTDTTPAHINYTGRRM
;
A
#
# COMPACT_ATOMS: atom_id res chain seq x y z
N MET A 1 11.02 21.36 -14.70
CA MET A 1 10.98 19.93 -14.34
C MET A 1 9.53 19.58 -14.01
N SER A 2 8.89 18.66 -14.72
CA SER A 2 7.50 18.35 -14.39
C SER A 2 7.39 17.67 -13.02
N ASN A 3 6.33 17.99 -12.26
CA ASN A 3 6.05 17.41 -10.95
C ASN A 3 5.50 15.99 -11.12
N LYS A 4 6.34 15.07 -11.63
CA LYS A 4 5.96 13.67 -11.85
C LYS A 4 5.50 13.07 -10.53
N ARG A 5 4.36 12.39 -10.56
CA ARG A 5 3.87 11.63 -9.42
C ARG A 5 4.83 10.48 -9.13
N GLN A 6 4.93 10.10 -7.87
CA GLN A 6 5.78 9.05 -7.36
C GLN A 6 4.87 7.90 -6.90
N VAL A 7 5.31 6.66 -7.17
CA VAL A 7 4.63 5.45 -6.71
C VAL A 7 5.32 5.00 -5.43
N PHE A 8 4.52 4.72 -4.41
CA PHE A 8 4.99 4.24 -3.12
C PHE A 8 4.25 2.96 -2.74
N LEU A 9 4.98 2.05 -2.09
CA LEU A 9 4.37 1.13 -1.14
C LEU A 9 4.00 1.92 0.12
N ALA A 10 2.74 1.84 0.54
CA ALA A 10 2.25 2.43 1.78
C ALA A 10 2.03 1.35 2.84
N LEU A 11 2.61 1.58 4.03
CA LEU A 11 2.57 0.65 5.16
C LEU A 11 1.76 1.30 6.28
N HIS A 12 0.71 0.62 6.74
CA HIS A 12 -0.19 1.13 7.78
C HIS A 12 -0.18 0.24 9.01
N HIS A 13 -0.21 0.87 10.18
CA HIS A 13 -0.33 0.21 11.46
C HIS A 13 -1.73 -0.38 11.64
N ARG A 14 -1.82 -1.65 12.02
CA ARG A 14 -3.06 -2.42 12.24
C ARG A 14 -3.40 -2.59 13.72
N GLY A 15 -2.96 -1.68 14.58
CA GLY A 15 -3.21 -1.76 16.03
C GLY A 15 -2.54 -3.00 16.63
N ASN A 16 -3.29 -3.76 17.42
CA ASN A 16 -2.79 -4.96 18.12
C ASN A 16 -2.24 -6.05 17.19
N LEU A 17 -2.55 -6.01 15.88
CA LEU A 17 -1.98 -6.95 14.91
C LEU A 17 -0.52 -6.64 14.57
N SER A 18 -0.09 -5.38 14.72
CA SER A 18 1.25 -4.93 14.35
C SER A 18 2.28 -4.99 15.48
N ILE A 19 1.90 -5.48 16.67
CA ILE A 19 2.75 -5.48 17.86
C ILE A 19 2.79 -6.85 18.56
N GLY A 20 3.81 -7.05 19.40
CA GLY A 20 3.95 -8.22 20.25
C GLY A 20 3.96 -9.55 19.50
N GLU A 21 3.31 -10.56 20.08
CA GLU A 21 3.23 -11.91 19.49
C GLU A 21 2.50 -11.93 18.14
N ASN A 22 1.51 -11.05 17.94
CA ASN A 22 0.81 -10.95 16.66
C ASN A 22 1.76 -10.51 15.55
N ARG A 23 2.67 -9.56 15.82
CA ARG A 23 3.67 -9.14 14.84
C ARG A 23 4.55 -10.30 14.42
N GLN A 24 5.03 -11.10 15.38
CA GLN A 24 5.90 -12.25 15.10
C GLN A 24 5.14 -13.32 14.29
N ARG A 25 3.90 -13.64 14.68
CA ARG A 25 3.07 -14.64 14.03
C ARG A 25 2.63 -14.26 12.61
N LEU A 26 2.23 -13.00 12.41
CA LEU A 26 1.64 -12.54 11.14
C LEU A 26 2.69 -12.14 10.10
N GLY A 27 3.95 -11.90 10.52
CA GLY A 27 5.00 -11.50 9.60
C GLY A 27 4.61 -10.24 8.82
N HIS A 28 4.66 -10.33 7.49
CA HIS A 28 4.23 -9.26 6.58
C HIS A 28 2.78 -8.80 6.82
N ALA A 29 1.87 -9.73 7.12
CA ALA A 29 0.45 -9.43 7.30
C ALA A 29 0.13 -8.69 8.61
N ALA A 30 1.13 -8.48 9.48
CA ALA A 30 0.99 -7.68 10.68
C ALA A 30 0.73 -6.20 10.38
N TYR A 31 1.15 -5.73 9.21
CA TYR A 31 0.85 -4.41 8.69
C TYR A 31 -0.16 -4.49 7.55
N HIS A 32 -0.82 -3.36 7.26
CA HIS A 32 -1.67 -3.25 6.08
C HIS A 32 -0.90 -2.56 4.94
N TRP A 33 -0.92 -3.19 3.76
CA TRP A 33 -0.12 -2.81 2.61
C TRP A 33 -1.02 -2.28 1.52
N GLY A 34 -0.55 -1.27 0.79
CA GLY A 34 -1.23 -0.73 -0.37
C GLY A 34 -0.30 0.10 -1.24
N ILE A 35 -0.82 0.59 -2.35
CA ILE A 35 -0.11 1.49 -3.27
C ILE A 35 -0.61 2.92 -3.05
N LEU A 36 0.33 3.84 -2.86
CA LEU A 36 0.09 5.27 -2.81
C LEU A 36 0.76 5.93 -4.01
N VAL A 37 0.02 6.73 -4.77
CA VAL A 37 0.55 7.57 -5.83
C VAL A 37 0.39 9.03 -5.43
N SER A 38 1.49 9.73 -5.25
CA SER A 38 1.51 11.09 -4.69
C SER A 38 2.39 12.00 -5.54
N PRO A 39 2.04 13.27 -5.76
CA PRO A 39 2.98 14.23 -6.32
C PRO A 39 4.18 14.41 -5.40
N LYS A 40 5.32 14.87 -5.94
CA LYS A 40 6.55 15.08 -5.15
C LYS A 40 6.32 16.01 -3.95
N ILE A 41 5.48 17.02 -4.16
CA ILE A 41 4.99 17.92 -3.13
C ILE A 41 3.47 17.86 -3.19
N SER A 42 2.86 17.22 -2.19
CA SER A 42 1.41 17.20 -2.01
C SER A 42 0.95 18.51 -1.37
N LYS A 43 -0.12 19.09 -1.90
CA LYS A 43 -0.72 20.36 -1.41
C LYS A 43 -2.15 20.16 -0.89
N GLY A 44 -2.57 18.92 -0.64
CA GLY A 44 -3.89 18.58 -0.13
C GLY A 44 -4.42 17.28 -0.76
N PRO A 45 -5.71 17.21 -1.12
CA PRO A 45 -6.35 16.02 -1.69
C PRO A 45 -5.92 15.78 -3.13
N ASP A 46 -4.67 15.36 -3.32
CA ASP A 46 -4.04 15.18 -4.63
C ASP A 46 -3.40 13.80 -4.81
N CYS A 47 -3.57 12.89 -3.85
CA CYS A 47 -3.01 11.54 -3.90
C CYS A 47 -4.04 10.49 -4.32
N TYR A 48 -3.53 9.37 -4.84
CA TYR A 48 -4.30 8.19 -5.17
C TYR A 48 -3.89 7.05 -4.26
N VAL A 49 -4.85 6.31 -3.72
CA VAL A 49 -4.61 5.20 -2.80
C VAL A 49 -5.34 3.97 -3.31
N PHE A 50 -4.62 2.84 -3.33
CA PHE A 50 -5.12 1.57 -3.81
C PHE A 50 -4.75 0.47 -2.84
N ASP A 51 -5.72 -0.31 -2.41
CA ASP A 51 -5.47 -1.52 -1.61
C ASP A 51 -6.61 -2.53 -1.75
N VAL A 52 -6.47 -3.65 -1.04
CA VAL A 52 -7.56 -4.58 -0.79
C VAL A 52 -7.79 -4.75 0.70
N SER A 53 -9.05 -4.84 1.10
CA SER A 53 -9.40 -5.02 2.51
C SER A 53 -10.59 -5.96 2.64
N ASP A 54 -10.49 -6.90 3.56
CA ASP A 54 -11.58 -7.74 4.07
C ASP A 54 -12.25 -7.13 5.32
N GLY A 55 -11.80 -5.94 5.74
CA GLY A 55 -12.25 -5.32 6.98
C GLY A 55 -13.71 -4.86 6.94
N PRO A 56 -14.28 -4.54 8.13
CA PRO A 56 -15.65 -4.07 8.24
C PRO A 56 -15.97 -2.89 7.33
N LEU A 57 -17.18 -2.88 6.78
CA LEU A 57 -17.73 -1.75 6.04
C LEU A 57 -18.90 -1.18 6.84
N LEU A 58 -18.61 -0.23 7.71
CA LEU A 58 -19.65 0.36 8.54
C LEU A 58 -20.48 1.36 7.73
N ASP A 59 -21.79 1.17 7.73
CA ASP A 59 -22.74 2.19 7.30
C ASP A 59 -22.58 3.47 8.12
N SER A 60 -22.60 4.64 7.46
CA SER A 60 -22.36 5.92 8.12
C SER A 60 -23.46 6.32 9.11
N VAL A 61 -24.68 5.81 8.93
CA VAL A 61 -25.86 6.16 9.72
C VAL A 61 -25.99 5.20 10.90
N ASN A 62 -26.06 3.90 10.62
CA ASN A 62 -26.42 2.89 11.61
C ASN A 62 -25.22 2.12 12.17
N ARG A 63 -24.00 2.39 11.66
CA ARG A 63 -22.76 1.65 12.00
C ARG A 63 -22.88 0.14 11.78
N VAL A 64 -23.82 -0.30 10.96
CA VAL A 64 -24.00 -1.71 10.59
C VAL A 64 -22.87 -2.13 9.66
N ASN A 65 -22.22 -3.26 9.98
CA ASN A 65 -21.20 -3.83 9.11
C ASN A 65 -21.85 -4.45 7.87
N ARG A 66 -21.69 -3.80 6.71
CA ARG A 66 -22.10 -4.28 5.38
C ARG A 66 -21.16 -5.32 4.77
N ASN A 67 -20.05 -5.66 5.44
CA ASN A 67 -19.15 -6.74 5.07
C ASN A 67 -19.04 -7.78 6.20
N PRO A 68 -20.15 -8.41 6.63
CA PRO A 68 -20.14 -9.33 7.77
C PRO A 68 -19.33 -10.60 7.49
N GLU A 69 -19.27 -11.03 6.24
CA GLU A 69 -18.52 -12.21 5.82
C GLU A 69 -17.02 -11.93 5.68
N GLY A 70 -16.60 -10.65 5.74
CA GLY A 70 -15.21 -10.23 5.54
C GLY A 70 -14.74 -10.49 4.12
N ASN A 71 -15.57 -10.26 3.11
CA ASN A 71 -15.19 -10.48 1.72
C ASN A 71 -14.13 -9.45 1.31
N TRP A 72 -13.10 -9.93 0.61
CA TRP A 72 -12.07 -9.07 0.05
C TRP A 72 -12.70 -8.13 -0.97
N ARG A 73 -12.27 -6.87 -0.94
CA ARG A 73 -12.68 -5.84 -1.89
C ARG A 73 -11.48 -5.00 -2.28
N PHE A 74 -11.43 -4.63 -3.55
CA PHE A 74 -10.53 -3.59 -4.03
C PHE A 74 -11.07 -2.22 -3.62
N ARG A 75 -10.16 -1.31 -3.25
CA ARG A 75 -10.46 0.09 -2.96
C ARG A 75 -9.47 0.96 -3.71
N GLY A 76 -9.94 1.68 -4.73
CA GLY A 76 -9.20 2.75 -5.40
C GLY A 76 -9.86 4.09 -5.09
N ASN A 77 -9.13 5.01 -4.47
CA ASN A 77 -9.64 6.36 -4.21
C ASN A 77 -8.69 7.41 -4.76
N ALA A 78 -9.26 8.40 -5.44
CA ALA A 78 -8.56 9.60 -5.90
C ALA A 78 -8.80 10.78 -4.97
N ASN A 79 -7.96 11.81 -5.09
CA ASN A 79 -8.07 13.08 -4.37
C ASN A 79 -8.10 12.89 -2.85
N ILE A 80 -7.17 12.09 -2.34
CA ILE A 80 -7.04 11.80 -0.92
C ILE A 80 -5.89 12.63 -0.32
N ASP A 81 -6.09 13.18 0.87
CA ASP A 81 -4.97 13.64 1.70
C ASP A 81 -4.34 12.42 2.39
N PRO A 82 -3.04 12.11 2.14
CA PRO A 82 -2.37 10.99 2.79
C PRO A 82 -2.43 10.99 4.31
N LYS A 83 -2.61 12.16 4.95
CA LYS A 83 -2.74 12.28 6.41
C LYS A 83 -4.08 11.78 6.92
N GLU A 84 -5.11 11.79 6.10
CA GLU A 84 -6.45 11.31 6.46
C GLU A 84 -6.62 9.82 6.14
N TYR A 85 -5.68 9.22 5.39
CA TYR A 85 -5.77 7.84 4.95
C TYR A 85 -5.14 6.85 5.92
N GLY A 86 -5.90 6.50 6.96
CA GLY A 86 -5.58 5.43 7.89
C GLY A 86 -4.33 5.70 8.73
N ASN A 87 -3.96 4.73 9.57
CA ASN A 87 -2.78 4.82 10.43
C ASN A 87 -1.49 4.63 9.61
N LEU A 88 -1.23 5.51 8.63
CA LEU A 88 -0.05 5.46 7.78
C LEU A 88 1.21 5.56 8.64
N LEU A 89 1.99 4.50 8.62
CA LEU A 89 3.21 4.39 9.41
C LEU A 89 4.42 4.92 8.63
N GLY A 90 4.50 4.56 7.35
CA GLY A 90 5.55 5.00 6.46
C GLY A 90 5.28 4.63 5.00
N LYS A 91 6.07 5.20 4.09
CA LYS A 91 5.98 4.92 2.67
C LYS A 91 7.35 4.70 2.02
N VAL A 92 7.42 3.74 1.11
CA VAL A 92 8.64 3.37 0.41
C VAL A 92 8.48 3.69 -1.07
N MET A 93 9.27 4.63 -1.60
CA MET A 93 9.20 5.03 -3.00
C MET A 93 9.78 3.92 -3.89
N ILE A 94 9.00 3.45 -4.85
CA ILE A 94 9.36 2.33 -5.74
C ILE A 94 9.30 2.71 -7.22
N GLY A 95 8.76 3.89 -7.56
CA GLY A 95 8.59 4.27 -8.96
C GLY A 95 8.16 5.71 -9.17
N LYS A 96 7.96 6.04 -10.44
CA LYS A 96 7.48 7.35 -10.90
C LYS A 96 6.48 7.15 -12.01
N VAL A 97 5.43 7.95 -11.98
CA VAL A 97 4.36 7.94 -12.98
C VAL A 97 4.66 9.02 -14.01
N PRO A 98 4.73 8.68 -15.31
CA PRO A 98 4.76 9.67 -16.39
C PRO A 98 3.52 10.58 -16.32
N ASN A 99 3.63 11.81 -16.83
CA ASN A 99 2.55 12.80 -16.65
C ASN A 99 1.27 12.44 -17.42
N GLU A 100 1.44 11.68 -18.49
CA GLU A 100 0.42 11.18 -19.39
C GLU A 100 -0.42 10.05 -18.78
N VAL A 101 0.13 9.34 -17.79
CA VAL A 101 -0.56 8.22 -17.14
C VAL A 101 -1.56 8.76 -16.11
N THR A 102 -2.82 8.46 -16.34
CA THR A 102 -3.96 8.94 -15.56
C THR A 102 -4.27 8.05 -14.36
N TYR A 103 -5.09 8.57 -13.43
CA TYR A 103 -5.68 7.76 -12.37
C TYR A 103 -6.45 6.55 -12.91
N ALA A 104 -7.25 6.75 -13.96
CA ALA A 104 -8.11 5.71 -14.53
C ALA A 104 -7.30 4.53 -15.09
N GLU A 105 -6.16 4.82 -15.72
CA GLU A 105 -5.25 3.77 -16.21
C GLU A 105 -4.64 2.97 -15.05
N ILE A 106 -4.11 3.65 -14.03
CA ILE A 106 -3.54 2.98 -12.85
C ILE A 106 -4.63 2.16 -12.13
N HIS A 107 -5.82 2.74 -11.96
CA HIS A 107 -6.96 2.04 -11.37
C HIS A 107 -7.31 0.78 -12.15
N GLY A 108 -7.43 0.86 -13.48
CA GLY A 108 -7.73 -0.28 -14.32
C GLY A 108 -6.67 -1.39 -14.22
N PHE A 109 -5.39 -1.03 -14.16
CA PHE A 109 -4.31 -2.02 -13.98
C PHE A 109 -4.43 -2.77 -12.65
N LEU A 110 -4.74 -2.04 -11.57
CA LEU A 110 -4.78 -2.58 -10.21
C LEU A 110 -6.09 -3.30 -9.90
N GLU A 111 -7.23 -2.82 -10.42
CA GLU A 111 -8.54 -3.44 -10.27
C GLU A 111 -8.62 -4.80 -11.00
N ALA A 112 -7.88 -4.95 -12.10
CA ALA A 112 -7.80 -6.20 -12.85
C ALA A 112 -7.01 -7.32 -12.13
N ILE A 113 -6.39 -7.03 -10.98
CA ILE A 113 -5.65 -8.01 -10.20
C ILE A 113 -6.66 -8.85 -9.39
N PRO A 114 -6.60 -10.20 -9.46
CA PRO A 114 -7.46 -11.06 -8.67
C PRO A 114 -7.39 -10.71 -7.17
N LEU A 115 -8.56 -10.62 -6.54
CA LEU A 115 -8.66 -10.41 -5.11
C LEU A 115 -8.13 -11.65 -4.35
N PRO A 116 -7.59 -11.45 -3.13
CA PRO A 116 -7.21 -12.57 -2.28
C PRO A 116 -8.36 -13.56 -2.05
N GLN A 117 -8.05 -14.85 -2.07
CA GLN A 117 -9.00 -15.92 -1.81
C GLN A 117 -8.91 -16.38 -0.35
N LYS A 118 -10.05 -16.71 0.26
CA LYS A 118 -10.11 -17.26 1.62
C LYS A 118 -9.91 -18.78 1.60
N GLY A 119 -9.32 -19.31 2.66
CA GLY A 119 -9.21 -20.77 2.87
C GLY A 119 -8.23 -21.49 1.94
N VAL A 120 -7.38 -20.76 1.22
CA VAL A 120 -6.33 -21.33 0.36
C VAL A 120 -5.00 -21.40 1.10
N LEU A 121 -4.13 -22.32 0.68
CA LEU A 121 -2.76 -22.47 1.17
C LEU A 121 -1.77 -22.27 0.02
N PRO A 122 -0.80 -21.33 0.12
CA PRO A 122 -0.59 -20.38 1.23
C PRO A 122 -1.73 -19.36 1.34
N GLU A 123 -1.96 -18.85 2.56
CA GLU A 123 -2.99 -17.83 2.83
C GLU A 123 -2.77 -16.57 1.98
N GLN A 124 -3.85 -16.05 1.41
CA GLN A 124 -3.83 -14.80 0.64
C GLN A 124 -4.44 -13.65 1.44
N ASN A 125 -3.84 -12.47 1.29
CA ASN A 125 -4.21 -11.24 2.00
C ASN A 125 -3.74 -9.98 1.25
N CYS A 126 -3.84 -8.81 1.88
CA CYS A 126 -3.41 -7.54 1.29
C CYS A 126 -1.93 -7.52 0.86
N VAL A 127 -1.05 -8.29 1.52
CA VAL A 127 0.35 -8.43 1.13
C VAL A 127 0.45 -9.16 -0.21
N THR A 128 -0.27 -10.27 -0.37
CA THR A 128 -0.26 -11.04 -1.63
C THR A 128 -0.78 -10.21 -2.81
N TRP A 129 -1.84 -9.45 -2.60
CA TRP A 129 -2.35 -8.52 -3.61
C TRP A 129 -1.35 -7.40 -3.90
N THR A 130 -0.70 -6.83 -2.87
CA THR A 130 0.29 -5.77 -3.05
C THR A 130 1.53 -6.25 -3.82
N LYS A 131 1.97 -7.50 -3.61
CA LYS A 131 3.02 -8.11 -4.43
C LYS A 131 2.61 -8.15 -5.91
N ALA A 132 1.39 -8.63 -6.20
CA ALA A 132 0.86 -8.65 -7.56
C ALA A 132 0.70 -7.23 -8.15
N ALA A 133 0.32 -6.26 -7.33
CA ALA A 133 0.22 -4.85 -7.73
C ALA A 133 1.58 -4.28 -8.13
N ILE A 134 2.64 -4.56 -7.35
CA ILE A 134 3.99 -4.14 -7.69
C ILE A 134 4.43 -4.77 -9.03
N CYS A 135 4.24 -6.08 -9.20
CA CYS A 135 4.56 -6.75 -10.47
C CYS A 135 3.81 -6.13 -11.65
N ARG A 136 2.49 -5.89 -11.51
CA ARG A 136 1.69 -5.28 -12.57
C ARG A 136 2.16 -3.87 -12.92
N LEU A 137 2.57 -3.09 -11.92
CA LEU A 137 3.12 -1.74 -12.15
C LEU A 137 4.53 -1.78 -12.76
N GLN A 138 5.33 -2.81 -12.45
CA GLN A 138 6.63 -3.08 -13.08
C GLN A 138 6.46 -3.44 -14.57
N GLU A 139 5.49 -4.30 -14.90
CA GLU A 139 5.15 -4.69 -16.28
C GLU A 139 4.75 -3.47 -17.14
N ASN A 140 4.13 -2.46 -16.52
CA ASN A 140 3.70 -1.22 -17.18
C ASN A 140 4.72 -0.08 -17.06
N GLY A 141 5.93 -0.34 -16.56
CA GLY A 141 7.01 0.65 -16.48
C GLY A 141 6.78 1.79 -15.46
N LEU A 142 5.84 1.63 -14.53
CA LEU A 142 5.53 2.63 -13.49
C LEU A 142 6.36 2.44 -12.22
N VAL A 143 6.89 1.23 -12.02
CA VAL A 143 7.73 0.82 -10.88
C VAL A 143 9.04 0.25 -11.41
N GLU A 144 10.15 0.53 -10.73
CA GLU A 144 11.47 0.03 -11.11
C GLU A 144 11.58 -1.49 -10.95
N GLN A 145 12.46 -2.12 -11.72
CA GLN A 145 12.74 -3.55 -11.58
C GLN A 145 13.67 -3.78 -10.38
N PHE A 146 13.25 -4.65 -9.48
CA PHE A 146 14.03 -5.06 -8.30
C PHE A 146 13.56 -6.44 -7.81
N ASP A 147 14.36 -7.07 -6.94
CA ASP A 147 13.97 -8.31 -6.27
C ASP A 147 12.79 -8.03 -5.33
N LEU A 148 11.61 -8.51 -5.72
CA LEU A 148 10.38 -8.26 -4.98
C LEU A 148 10.40 -8.92 -3.59
N ASN A 149 10.98 -10.10 -3.42
CA ASN A 149 10.97 -10.75 -2.11
C ASN A 149 11.85 -10.00 -1.12
N ARG A 150 13.07 -9.66 -1.56
CA ARG A 150 13.98 -8.83 -0.77
C ARG A 150 13.37 -7.48 -0.42
N PHE A 151 12.73 -6.82 -1.38
CA PHE A 151 12.05 -5.54 -1.15
C PHE A 151 10.97 -5.64 -0.07
N MET A 152 10.20 -6.72 -0.05
CA MET A 152 9.12 -6.92 0.93
C MET A 152 9.69 -7.13 2.33
N ASP A 153 10.77 -7.91 2.46
CA ASP A 153 11.46 -8.11 3.75
C ASP A 153 12.08 -6.79 4.27
N GLU A 154 12.73 -6.02 3.40
CA GLU A 154 13.32 -4.72 3.77
C GLU A 154 12.23 -3.69 4.12
N SER A 155 11.09 -3.72 3.44
CA SER A 155 9.94 -2.86 3.74
C SER A 155 9.27 -3.21 5.07
N LEU A 156 9.23 -4.50 5.42
CA LEU A 156 8.75 -4.97 6.72
C LEU A 156 9.68 -4.51 7.84
N ALA A 157 11.00 -4.64 7.66
CA ALA A 157 11.99 -4.14 8.62
C ALA A 157 11.90 -2.62 8.80
N PHE A 158 11.65 -1.88 7.71
CA PHE A 158 11.39 -0.44 7.78
C PHE A 158 10.12 -0.12 8.59
N ALA A 159 9.03 -0.87 8.41
CA ALA A 159 7.82 -0.71 9.22
C ALA A 159 8.10 -0.94 10.72
N ASP A 160 8.86 -1.99 11.05
CA ASP A 160 9.23 -2.30 12.44
C ASP A 160 10.03 -1.16 13.08
N GLN A 161 11.06 -0.65 12.38
CA GLN A 161 11.86 0.49 12.84
C GLN A 161 11.00 1.74 13.03
N ARG A 162 10.10 2.01 12.08
CA ARG A 162 9.24 3.19 12.14
C ARG A 162 8.22 3.14 13.26
N LEU A 163 7.76 1.94 13.62
CA LEU A 163 6.86 1.73 14.76
C LEU A 163 7.58 1.92 16.10
N GLN A 164 8.84 1.52 16.20
CA GLN A 164 9.65 1.70 17.41
C GLN A 164 10.02 3.15 17.68
N ASN A 165 10.36 3.91 16.63
CA ASN A 165 10.79 5.30 16.79
C ASN A 165 10.32 6.17 15.62
N THR A 166 9.19 6.85 15.84
CA THR A 166 8.56 7.70 14.84
C THR A 166 9.29 9.02 14.61
N ASP A 167 10.12 9.45 15.55
CA ASP A 167 10.73 10.78 15.53
C ASP A 167 12.07 10.77 14.78
N THR A 168 12.81 9.67 14.89
CA THR A 168 14.13 9.53 14.25
C THR A 168 14.09 8.75 12.95
N THR A 169 13.11 7.86 12.76
CA THR A 169 12.99 7.09 11.52
C THR A 169 12.21 7.91 10.48
N PRO A 170 12.74 8.09 9.26
CA PRO A 170 12.04 8.81 8.20
C PRO A 170 10.64 8.22 7.94
N ALA A 171 9.62 9.07 7.77
CA ALA A 171 8.29 8.62 7.33
C ALA A 171 8.26 8.16 5.86
N HIS A 172 9.32 8.46 5.12
CA HIS A 172 9.47 8.13 3.71
C HIS A 172 10.93 7.76 3.41
N ILE A 173 11.11 6.63 2.73
CA ILE A 173 12.42 6.20 2.20
C ILE A 173 12.33 5.97 0.69
N ASN A 174 13.48 6.06 0.01
CA ASN A 174 13.56 5.84 -1.41
C ASN A 174 14.21 4.48 -1.73
N TYR A 175 13.44 3.58 -2.33
CA TYR A 175 13.92 2.29 -2.82
C TYR A 175 14.32 2.33 -4.30
N THR A 176 14.06 3.45 -4.98
CA THR A 176 14.48 3.63 -6.36
C THR A 176 15.98 3.86 -6.43
N GLY A 177 16.64 3.03 -7.22
CA GLY A 177 18.04 3.16 -7.53
C GLY A 177 18.16 3.96 -8.82
N ARG A 178 18.47 5.27 -8.75
CA ARG A 178 19.21 5.87 -9.86
C ARG A 178 20.66 5.35 -9.83
N ARG A 179 20.85 4.07 -10.09
CA ARG A 179 22.07 3.61 -10.75
C ARG A 179 21.70 3.51 -12.23
N MET A 180 21.90 4.63 -12.93
CA MET A 180 22.18 4.56 -14.36
C MET A 180 23.43 3.71 -14.57
#